data_AF-A0A511R6B6-F1
#
_entry.id   AF-A0A511R6B6-F1
#
_cell.length_a   1.000
_cell.length_b   1.000
_cell.length_c   1.000
_cell.angle_alpha   90.00
_cell.angle_beta   90.00
_cell.angle_gamma   90.00
#
_symmetry.space_group_name_H-M   'P 1'
#
loop_
_entity.id
_entity.type
_entity.pdbx_description
1 polymer ?
#
loop_
_entity_poly.entity_id
_entity_poly.type
_entity_poly.pdbx_seq_one_letter_code
_entity_poly.pdbx_strand_id
1 'polypeptide(L)'
;MPLLQARMELQLEQTLLQGWLQHQLASVDLPLKLLRFPLGRLQGGKLRSFELSENRCELEVKFASGPAMKLGVLALGYIPESQIWRLRVEHLHFSGFRGAPVLNQVPGKVLEIAAAQAKQRLPGLLELGGNMELKLYLKPLLQKGLQEASLRQRLGVLGLEASPIVRVEKLEFRPGWLGLSLSASG
;
A
#
# COMPACT_ATOMS: atom_id res chain seq x y z
N MET A 1 33.51 -12.01 -12.68
CA MET A 1 33.55 -10.91 -11.69
C MET A 1 32.62 -11.30 -10.55
N PRO A 2 32.97 -11.11 -9.27
CA PRO A 2 32.03 -11.38 -8.19
C PRO A 2 30.83 -10.44 -8.34
N LEU A 3 29.63 -11.00 -8.50
CA LEU A 3 28.38 -10.25 -8.46
C LEU A 3 28.31 -9.57 -7.10
N LEU A 4 28.16 -8.25 -7.08
CA LEU A 4 28.08 -7.51 -5.83
C LEU A 4 26.70 -7.79 -5.24
N GLN A 5 26.66 -8.53 -4.14
CA GLN A 5 25.43 -8.82 -3.42
C GLN A 5 25.33 -7.88 -2.21
N ALA A 6 24.32 -7.03 -2.22
CA ALA A 6 23.96 -6.20 -1.09
C ALA A 6 22.66 -6.73 -0.48
N ARG A 7 22.63 -6.83 0.85
CA ARG A 7 21.41 -7.12 1.60
C ARG A 7 21.14 -5.98 2.57
N MET A 8 19.88 -5.59 2.66
CA MET A 8 19.40 -4.52 3.51
C MET A 8 18.21 -5.01 4.31
N GLU A 9 18.26 -4.79 5.63
CA GLU A 9 17.13 -5.04 6.52
C GLU A 9 16.60 -3.70 7.02
N LEU A 10 15.31 -3.48 6.83
CA LEU A 10 14.61 -2.27 7.20
C LEU A 10 13.51 -2.61 8.20
N GLN A 11 13.50 -1.84 9.29
CA GLN A 11 12.41 -1.80 10.24
C GLN A 11 11.77 -0.42 10.12
N LEU A 12 10.58 -0.38 9.52
CA LEU A 12 9.85 0.86 9.34
C LEU A 12 8.89 1.02 10.53
N GLU A 13 9.25 1.91 11.45
CA GLU A 13 8.42 2.18 12.63
C GLU A 13 7.03 2.70 12.24
N GLN A 14 6.05 2.38 13.07
CA GLN A 14 4.67 2.82 12.92
C GLN A 14 4.57 4.35 12.80
N THR A 15 5.36 5.09 13.58
CA THR A 15 5.41 6.57 13.57
C THR A 15 5.85 7.12 12.21
N LEU A 16 6.89 6.52 11.61
CA LEU A 16 7.38 6.87 10.28
C LEU A 16 6.31 6.60 9.22
N LEU A 17 5.70 5.41 9.26
CA LEU A 17 4.64 5.01 8.34
C LEU A 17 3.41 5.91 8.48
N GLN A 18 3.03 6.25 9.70
CA GLN A 18 1.94 7.16 9.99
C GLN A 18 2.19 8.55 9.39
N GLY A 19 3.39 9.09 9.56
CA GLY A 19 3.78 10.38 8.98
C GLY A 19 3.73 10.37 7.45
N TRP A 20 4.29 9.33 6.84
CA TRP A 20 4.26 9.15 5.38
C TRP A 20 2.83 9.02 4.84
N LEU A 21 2.01 8.18 5.47
CA LEU A 21 0.59 8.02 5.12
C LEU A 21 -0.18 9.33 5.27
N GLN A 22 0.02 10.05 6.38
CA GLN A 22 -0.64 11.34 6.61
C GLN A 22 -0.28 12.35 5.52
N HIS A 23 0.98 12.41 5.08
CA HIS A 23 1.40 13.31 4.00
C HIS A 23 0.69 12.97 2.68
N GLN A 24 0.64 11.68 2.31
CA GLN A 24 -0.06 11.24 1.10
C GLN A 24 -1.57 11.48 1.19
N LEU A 25 -2.19 11.15 2.33
CA LEU A 25 -3.63 11.33 2.56
C LEU A 25 -4.05 12.81 2.51
N ALA A 26 -3.21 13.73 2.98
CA ALA A 26 -3.51 15.16 2.92
C ALA A 26 -3.67 15.67 1.46
N SER A 27 -2.95 15.07 0.52
CA SER A 27 -3.04 15.39 -0.91
C SER A 27 -4.18 14.68 -1.65
N VAL A 28 -4.92 13.79 -0.97
CA VAL A 28 -6.02 13.05 -1.61
C VAL A 28 -7.12 14.00 -2.03
N ASP A 29 -7.43 13.94 -3.31
CA ASP A 29 -8.56 14.62 -3.93
C ASP A 29 -9.22 13.68 -4.95
N LEU A 30 -10.25 12.93 -4.54
CA LEU A 30 -10.85 11.88 -5.35
C LEU A 30 -12.37 11.99 -5.42
N PRO A 31 -12.98 11.93 -6.61
CA PRO A 31 -14.43 11.84 -6.70
C PRO A 31 -14.90 10.50 -6.11
N LEU A 32 -15.88 10.56 -5.21
CA LEU A 32 -16.54 9.38 -4.69
C LEU A 32 -17.76 9.09 -5.58
N LYS A 33 -17.74 7.94 -6.26
CA LYS A 33 -18.83 7.51 -7.13
C LYS A 33 -19.13 6.05 -6.87
N LEU A 34 -20.42 5.70 -6.84
CA LEU A 34 -20.87 4.32 -6.89
C LEU A 34 -21.64 4.11 -8.19
N LEU A 35 -21.11 3.26 -9.07
CA LEU A 35 -21.61 3.10 -10.44
C LEU A 35 -21.67 4.47 -11.16
N ARG A 36 -22.87 4.96 -11.46
CA ARG A 36 -23.12 6.26 -12.11
C ARG A 36 -23.48 7.38 -11.12
N PHE A 37 -23.66 7.06 -9.84
CA PHE A 37 -24.14 8.03 -8.85
C PHE A 37 -22.97 8.75 -8.16
N PRO A 38 -22.93 10.10 -8.21
CA PRO A 38 -21.95 10.87 -7.44
C PRO A 38 -22.32 10.81 -5.96
N LEU A 39 -21.38 10.31 -5.14
CA LEU A 39 -21.50 10.27 -3.68
C LEU A 39 -20.74 11.41 -2.99
N GLY A 40 -20.10 12.27 -3.79
CA GLY A 40 -19.32 13.42 -3.33
C GLY A 40 -17.86 13.31 -3.71
N ARG A 41 -16.98 13.75 -2.81
CA ARG A 41 -15.53 13.81 -3.04
C ARG A 41 -14.80 13.50 -1.73
N LEU A 42 -13.69 12.79 -1.80
CA LEU A 42 -12.76 12.56 -0.70
C LEU A 42 -11.64 13.59 -0.82
N GLN A 43 -11.55 14.50 0.14
CA GLN A 43 -10.58 15.60 0.13
C GLN A 43 -9.87 15.74 1.46
N GLY A 44 -8.57 16.06 1.43
CA GLY A 44 -7.80 16.45 2.62
C GLY A 44 -7.85 15.39 3.72
N GLY A 45 -7.41 14.17 3.41
CA GLY A 45 -7.44 13.05 4.34
C GLY A 45 -6.55 13.28 5.57
N LYS A 46 -7.11 13.04 6.75
CA LYS A 46 -6.41 13.07 8.03
C LYS A 46 -6.50 11.70 8.70
N LEU A 47 -5.34 11.12 8.96
CA LEU A 47 -5.17 9.88 9.70
C LEU A 47 -5.51 10.15 11.17
N ARG A 48 -6.49 9.41 11.69
CA ARG A 48 -7.00 9.50 13.07
C ARG A 48 -6.37 8.46 13.97
N SER A 49 -6.24 7.25 13.45
CA SER A 49 -5.53 6.15 14.08
C SER A 49 -4.77 5.37 13.03
N PHE A 50 -3.66 4.78 13.45
CA PHE A 50 -2.84 3.86 12.67
C PHE A 50 -2.15 2.92 13.65
N GLU A 51 -2.35 1.63 13.47
CA GLU A 51 -1.82 0.62 14.38
C GLU A 51 -1.29 -0.56 13.57
N LEU A 52 -0.06 -0.96 13.90
CA LEU A 52 0.56 -2.18 13.42
C LEU A 52 0.65 -3.17 14.58
N SER A 53 0.00 -4.30 14.39
CA SER A 53 0.08 -5.45 15.28
C SER A 53 0.62 -6.65 14.53
N GLU A 54 0.80 -7.78 15.21
CA GLU A 54 1.28 -9.01 14.57
C GLU A 54 0.40 -9.37 13.37
N ASN A 55 1.00 -9.39 12.17
CA ASN A 55 0.34 -9.65 10.90
C ASN A 55 -0.83 -8.74 10.54
N ARG A 56 -1.06 -7.62 11.22
CA ARG A 56 -2.27 -6.81 11.00
C ARG A 56 -1.98 -5.32 11.05
N CYS A 57 -2.73 -4.59 10.24
CA CYS A 57 -2.65 -3.15 10.09
C CYS A 57 -4.07 -2.58 10.14
N GLU A 58 -4.32 -1.68 11.09
CA GLU A 58 -5.55 -0.92 11.17
C GLU A 58 -5.28 0.56 10.94
N LEU A 59 -6.18 1.22 10.22
CA LEU A 59 -6.14 2.66 10.03
C LEU A 59 -7.53 3.27 9.97
N GLU A 60 -7.65 4.47 10.50
CA GLU A 60 -8.85 5.29 10.39
C GLU A 60 -8.50 6.63 9.75
N VAL A 61 -9.21 6.99 8.69
CA VAL A 61 -9.02 8.26 7.97
C VAL A 61 -10.30 9.05 8.02
N LYS A 62 -10.19 10.34 8.32
CA LYS A 62 -11.27 11.32 8.19
C LYS A 62 -10.91 12.32 7.12
N PHE A 63 -11.80 12.53 6.16
CA PHE A 63 -11.65 13.51 5.08
C PHE A 63 -12.26 14.85 5.48
N ALA A 64 -11.65 15.95 5.04
CA ALA A 64 -12.15 17.30 5.25
C ALA A 64 -13.55 17.51 4.64
N SER A 65 -13.86 16.77 3.58
CA SER A 65 -15.18 16.77 2.94
C SER A 65 -16.29 16.10 3.77
N GLY A 66 -15.98 15.51 4.94
CA GLY A 66 -16.94 14.87 5.83
C GLY A 66 -16.75 13.35 6.00
N PRO A 67 -16.61 12.56 4.91
CA PRO A 67 -16.47 11.11 4.99
C PRO A 67 -15.34 10.65 5.92
N ALA A 68 -15.53 9.49 6.53
CA ALA A 68 -14.50 8.76 7.25
C ALA A 68 -14.48 7.29 6.81
N MET A 69 -13.34 6.67 6.94
CA MET A 69 -13.10 5.28 6.56
C MET A 69 -12.25 4.60 7.64
N LYS A 70 -12.71 3.45 8.13
CA LYS A 70 -11.90 2.51 8.90
C LYS A 70 -11.54 1.32 8.01
N LEU A 71 -10.26 1.02 7.93
CA LEU A 71 -9.71 -0.11 7.18
C LEU A 71 -8.86 -0.97 8.11
N GLY A 72 -9.12 -2.27 8.11
CA GLY A 72 -8.31 -3.27 8.80
C GLY A 72 -7.87 -4.35 7.82
N VAL A 73 -6.58 -4.64 7.80
CA VAL A 73 -5.96 -5.59 6.87
C VAL A 73 -5.12 -6.61 7.64
N LEU A 74 -5.32 -7.88 7.34
CA LEU A 74 -4.52 -9.00 7.84
C LEU A 74 -3.55 -9.46 6.74
N ALA A 75 -2.27 -9.57 7.05
CA ALA A 75 -1.28 -10.23 6.22
C ALA A 75 -1.46 -11.76 6.29
N LEU A 76 -1.72 -12.37 5.14
CA LEU A 76 -1.84 -13.82 4.99
C LEU A 76 -0.50 -14.50 4.71
N GLY A 77 0.52 -13.72 4.34
CA GLY A 77 1.87 -14.19 4.06
C GLY A 77 2.48 -13.53 2.84
N TYR A 78 3.81 -13.56 2.78
CA TYR A 78 4.61 -13.07 1.66
C TYR A 78 5.22 -14.25 0.90
N ILE A 79 5.19 -14.20 -0.44
CA ILE A 79 5.73 -15.23 -1.33
C ILE A 79 6.94 -14.64 -2.08
N PRO A 80 8.18 -14.93 -1.64
CA PRO A 80 9.40 -14.32 -2.19
C PRO A 80 9.67 -14.65 -3.66
N GLU A 81 9.27 -15.82 -4.14
CA GLU A 81 9.53 -16.28 -5.51
C GLU A 81 8.76 -15.42 -6.51
N SER A 82 7.49 -15.14 -6.20
CA SER A 82 6.59 -14.35 -7.03
C SER A 82 6.58 -12.86 -6.66
N GLN A 83 7.17 -12.49 -5.53
CA GLN A 83 7.17 -11.13 -4.96
C GLN A 83 5.74 -10.63 -4.68
N ILE A 84 4.91 -11.51 -4.12
CA ILE A 84 3.50 -11.24 -3.83
C ILE A 84 3.29 -11.20 -2.32
N TRP A 85 2.72 -10.09 -1.84
CA TRP A 85 2.20 -10.01 -0.48
C TRP A 85 0.69 -10.23 -0.49
N ARG A 86 0.25 -11.28 0.18
CA ARG A 86 -1.17 -11.62 0.30
C ARG A 86 -1.74 -10.96 1.55
N LEU A 87 -2.81 -10.21 1.36
CA LEU A 87 -3.48 -9.42 2.37
C LEU A 87 -4.97 -9.77 2.35
N ARG A 88 -5.66 -9.75 3.48
CA ARG A 88 -7.11 -9.85 3.57
C ARG A 88 -7.65 -8.60 4.22
N VAL A 89 -8.61 -7.97 3.58
CA VAL A 89 -9.35 -6.87 4.19
C VAL A 89 -10.38 -7.46 5.14
N GLU A 90 -10.16 -7.29 6.43
CA GLU A 90 -11.06 -7.78 7.48
C GLU A 90 -12.16 -6.76 7.80
N HIS A 91 -11.81 -5.47 7.75
CA HIS A 91 -12.72 -4.38 8.03
C HIS A 91 -12.60 -3.33 6.95
N LEU A 92 -13.73 -2.98 6.33
CA LEU A 92 -13.84 -1.81 5.46
C LEU A 92 -15.17 -1.14 5.78
N HIS A 93 -15.10 -0.03 6.51
CA HIS A 93 -16.28 0.68 6.96
C HIS A 93 -16.18 2.17 6.63
N PHE A 94 -17.25 2.70 6.07
CA PHE A 94 -17.42 4.10 5.73
C PHE A 94 -18.44 4.74 6.66
N SER A 95 -18.21 6.01 7.02
CA SER A 95 -19.12 6.81 7.84
C SER A 95 -19.02 8.30 7.47
N GLY A 96 -19.84 9.15 8.09
CA GLY A 96 -19.73 10.61 7.93
C GLY A 96 -20.35 11.20 6.66
N PHE A 97 -21.09 10.42 5.87
CA PHE A 97 -21.86 10.93 4.72
C PHE A 97 -23.06 10.03 4.39
N ARG A 98 -24.04 10.57 3.64
CA ARG A 98 -25.33 9.89 3.36
C ARG A 98 -25.18 8.57 2.59
N GLY A 99 -24.15 8.44 1.75
CA GLY A 99 -23.91 7.23 0.96
C GLY A 99 -23.17 6.10 1.70
N ALA A 100 -22.70 6.34 2.92
CA ALA A 100 -21.93 5.37 3.69
C ALA A 100 -22.65 4.03 3.92
N PRO A 101 -23.94 3.99 4.29
CA PRO A 101 -24.66 2.72 4.50
C PRO A 101 -24.66 1.83 3.26
N VAL A 102 -24.81 2.43 2.07
CA VAL A 102 -24.81 1.69 0.80
C VAL A 102 -23.42 1.11 0.52
N LEU A 103 -22.34 1.87 0.71
CA LEU A 103 -20.98 1.36 0.51
C LEU A 103 -20.65 0.20 1.47
N ASN A 104 -21.14 0.29 2.71
CA ASN A 104 -20.92 -0.73 3.73
C ASN A 104 -21.65 -2.06 3.45
N GLN A 105 -22.68 -2.06 2.60
CA GLN A 105 -23.37 -3.29 2.18
C GLN A 105 -22.63 -4.05 1.08
N VAL A 106 -21.73 -3.38 0.34
CA VAL A 106 -21.02 -3.96 -0.81
C VAL A 106 -19.49 -3.76 -0.72
N PRO A 107 -18.85 -4.13 0.40
CA PRO A 107 -17.43 -3.84 0.62
C PRO A 107 -16.52 -4.49 -0.43
N GLY A 108 -16.89 -5.68 -0.94
CA GLY A 108 -16.18 -6.33 -2.05
C GLY A 108 -16.19 -5.48 -3.33
N LYS A 109 -17.34 -4.88 -3.67
CA LYS A 109 -17.42 -4.00 -4.85
C LYS A 109 -16.62 -2.72 -4.68
N VAL A 110 -16.58 -2.19 -3.46
CA VAL A 110 -15.74 -1.02 -3.15
C VAL A 110 -14.27 -1.37 -3.33
N LEU A 111 -13.81 -2.52 -2.84
CA LEU A 111 -12.44 -2.98 -3.06
C LEU A 111 -12.13 -3.23 -4.54
N GLU A 112 -13.05 -3.80 -5.31
CA GLU A 112 -12.88 -3.97 -6.77
C GLU A 112 -12.60 -2.62 -7.45
N ILE A 113 -13.40 -1.61 -7.14
CA ILE A 113 -13.26 -0.27 -7.72
C ILE A 113 -11.94 0.37 -7.27
N ALA A 114 -11.60 0.27 -5.98
CA ALA A 114 -10.34 0.80 -5.45
C ALA A 114 -9.11 0.12 -6.07
N ALA A 115 -9.14 -1.20 -6.20
CA ALA A 115 -8.10 -1.99 -6.84
C ALA A 115 -7.98 -1.65 -8.34
N ALA A 116 -9.10 -1.47 -9.05
CA ALA A 116 -9.10 -1.03 -10.44
C ALA A 116 -8.48 0.35 -10.62
N GLN A 117 -8.80 1.31 -9.74
CA GLN A 117 -8.17 2.64 -9.75
C GLN A 117 -6.68 2.58 -9.44
N ALA A 118 -6.27 1.74 -8.48
CA ALA A 118 -4.86 1.52 -8.18
C ALA A 118 -4.11 0.90 -9.37
N LYS A 119 -4.71 -0.09 -10.05
CA LYS A 119 -4.17 -0.69 -11.29
C LYS A 119 -4.02 0.34 -12.42
N GLN A 120 -4.95 1.29 -12.55
CA GLN A 120 -4.82 2.37 -13.54
C GLN A 120 -3.63 3.28 -13.27
N ARG A 121 -3.31 3.53 -11.99
CA ARG A 121 -2.16 4.35 -11.58
C ARG A 121 -0.83 3.61 -11.67
N LEU A 122 -0.83 2.33 -11.32
CA LEU A 122 0.34 1.47 -11.42
C LEU A 122 -0.10 0.07 -11.89
N PRO A 123 -0.03 -0.19 -13.20
CA PRO A 123 -0.41 -1.48 -13.77
C PRO A 123 0.34 -2.64 -13.14
N GLY A 124 -0.38 -3.73 -12.86
CA GLY A 124 0.18 -4.93 -12.23
C GLY A 124 0.40 -4.83 -10.72
N LEU A 125 0.09 -3.71 -10.05
CA LEU A 125 0.34 -3.52 -8.62
C LEU A 125 -0.51 -4.43 -7.72
N LEU A 126 -1.81 -4.53 -8.02
CA LEU A 126 -2.79 -5.19 -7.14
C LEU A 126 -3.63 -6.18 -7.94
N GLU A 127 -4.08 -7.24 -7.29
CA GLU A 127 -5.15 -8.11 -7.79
C GLU A 127 -6.10 -8.39 -6.63
N LEU A 128 -7.40 -8.37 -6.92
CA LEU A 128 -8.42 -8.77 -5.97
C LEU A 128 -8.76 -10.24 -6.22
N GLY A 129 -8.61 -11.07 -5.20
CA GLY A 129 -9.08 -12.45 -5.16
C GLY A 129 -10.47 -12.57 -4.53
N GLY A 130 -10.92 -13.81 -4.31
CA GLY A 130 -12.13 -14.06 -3.53
C GLY A 130 -11.98 -13.65 -2.06
N ASN A 131 -13.10 -13.53 -1.35
CA ASN A 131 -13.14 -13.31 0.10
C ASN A 131 -12.30 -12.12 0.60
N MET A 132 -12.38 -10.98 -0.11
CA MET A 132 -11.69 -9.74 0.27
C MET A 132 -10.16 -9.87 0.32
N GLU A 133 -9.59 -10.85 -0.38
CA GLU A 133 -8.15 -11.03 -0.50
C GLU A 133 -7.57 -10.06 -1.55
N LEU A 134 -6.50 -9.37 -1.18
CA LEU A 134 -5.69 -8.53 -2.04
C LEU A 134 -4.30 -9.17 -2.20
N LYS A 135 -3.87 -9.32 -3.44
CA LYS A 135 -2.48 -9.67 -3.77
C LYS A 135 -1.77 -8.39 -4.19
N LEU A 136 -0.81 -7.93 -3.40
CA LEU A 136 0.08 -6.82 -3.73
C LEU A 136 1.35 -7.38 -4.38
N TYR A 137 1.56 -7.06 -5.65
CA TYR A 137 2.77 -7.41 -6.38
C TYR A 137 3.80 -6.31 -6.15
N LEU A 138 4.96 -6.69 -5.61
CA LEU A 138 6.00 -5.71 -5.24
C LEU A 138 6.89 -5.33 -6.43
N LYS A 139 6.97 -6.14 -7.48
CA LYS A 139 7.82 -5.87 -8.66
C LYS A 139 7.54 -4.48 -9.28
N PRO A 140 6.29 -4.08 -9.55
CA PRO A 140 6.00 -2.74 -10.10
C PRO A 140 6.42 -1.61 -9.14
N LEU A 141 6.32 -1.80 -7.82
CA LEU A 141 6.76 -0.82 -6.83
C LEU A 141 8.28 -0.66 -6.83
N LEU A 142 9.01 -1.78 -6.81
CA LEU A 142 10.47 -1.77 -6.86
C LEU A 142 10.97 -1.14 -8.15
N GLN A 143 10.39 -1.51 -9.30
CA GLN A 143 10.75 -0.92 -10.59
C GLN A 143 10.49 0.59 -10.62
N LYS A 144 9.35 1.06 -10.09
CA LYS A 144 9.06 2.49 -10.01
C LYS A 144 10.07 3.23 -9.12
N GLY A 145 10.44 2.64 -7.97
CA GLY A 145 11.47 3.21 -7.09
C GLY A 145 12.85 3.27 -7.73
N LEU A 146 13.26 2.20 -8.42
CA LEU A 146 14.52 2.16 -9.18
C LEU A 146 14.54 3.09 -10.40
N GLN A 147 13.37 3.54 -10.86
CA GLN A 147 13.26 4.54 -11.93
C GLN A 147 13.36 5.98 -11.42
N GLU A 148 13.34 6.22 -10.10
CA GLU A 148 13.58 7.56 -9.58
C GLU A 148 14.99 8.04 -9.92
N ALA A 149 15.06 9.21 -10.57
CA ALA A 149 16.31 9.78 -11.07
C ALA A 149 17.35 9.99 -9.96
N SER A 150 16.89 10.38 -8.77
CA SER A 150 17.72 10.57 -7.58
C SER A 150 18.37 9.26 -7.12
N LEU A 151 17.62 8.15 -7.15
CA LEU A 151 18.12 6.84 -6.74
C LEU A 151 19.10 6.28 -7.77
N ARG A 152 18.80 6.41 -9.07
CA ARG A 152 19.70 6.00 -10.16
C ARG A 152 21.06 6.69 -10.10
N GLN A 153 21.07 8.00 -9.85
CA GLN A 153 22.30 8.76 -9.69
C GLN A 153 23.11 8.28 -8.47
N ARG A 154 22.45 8.03 -7.34
CA ARG A 154 23.11 7.52 -6.12
C ARG A 154 23.66 6.11 -6.28
N LEU A 155 22.94 5.23 -6.98
CA LEU A 155 23.40 3.86 -7.27
C LEU A 155 24.65 3.87 -8.17
N GLY A 156 24.69 4.76 -9.17
CA GLY A 156 25.88 4.94 -10.02
C GLY A 156 27.13 5.39 -9.26
N VAL A 157 26.97 6.22 -8.22
CA VAL A 157 28.09 6.63 -7.33
C VAL A 157 28.63 5.45 -6.52
N LEU A 158 27.79 4.46 -6.19
CA LEU A 158 28.17 3.26 -5.44
C LEU A 158 28.75 2.15 -6.32
N GLY A 159 28.93 2.39 -7.62
CA GLY A 159 29.47 1.40 -8.57
C GLY A 159 28.52 0.22 -8.85
N LEU A 160 27.25 0.33 -8.44
CA LEU A 160 26.21 -0.62 -8.81
C LEU A 160 25.79 -0.38 -10.26
N GLU A 161 25.38 -1.44 -10.96
CA GLU A 161 24.79 -1.31 -12.30
C GLU A 161 23.65 -0.28 -12.29
N ALA A 162 23.41 0.37 -13.43
CA ALA A 162 22.32 1.36 -13.57
C ALA A 162 20.92 0.77 -13.32
N SER A 163 20.80 -0.56 -13.25
CA SER A 163 19.57 -1.31 -13.05
C SER A 163 19.80 -2.59 -12.22
N PRO A 164 20.06 -2.48 -10.90
CA PRO A 164 20.27 -3.65 -10.06
C PRO A 164 18.99 -4.48 -9.97
N ILE A 165 19.14 -5.81 -9.89
CA ILE A 165 18.01 -6.70 -9.62
C ILE A 165 17.74 -6.63 -8.12
N VAL A 166 16.65 -5.95 -7.74
CA VAL A 166 16.20 -5.86 -6.35
C VAL A 166 15.07 -6.84 -6.09
N ARG A 167 15.17 -7.59 -4.99
CA ARG A 167 14.17 -8.55 -4.53
C ARG A 167 13.87 -8.32 -3.06
N VAL A 168 12.59 -8.40 -2.72
CA VAL A 168 12.15 -8.48 -1.33
C VAL A 168 12.23 -9.94 -0.90
N GLU A 169 13.00 -10.21 0.14
CA GLU A 169 13.17 -11.55 0.71
C GLU A 169 12.16 -11.81 1.82
N LYS A 170 11.84 -10.77 2.59
CA LYS A 170 10.92 -10.85 3.73
C LYS A 170 10.07 -9.59 3.81
N LEU A 171 8.79 -9.76 4.10
CA LEU A 171 7.86 -8.67 4.36
C LEU A 171 6.81 -9.13 5.37
N GLU A 172 6.71 -8.45 6.50
CA GLU A 172 5.82 -8.84 7.60
C GLU A 172 5.41 -7.65 8.48
N PHE A 173 4.14 -7.65 8.92
CA PHE A 173 3.72 -6.74 9.97
C PHE A 173 4.10 -7.32 11.33
N ARG A 174 4.68 -6.48 12.18
CA ARG A 174 5.02 -6.77 13.57
C ARG A 174 4.40 -5.69 14.46
N PRO A 175 4.26 -5.94 15.77
CA PRO A 175 3.87 -4.92 16.72
C PRO A 175 4.76 -3.67 16.58
N GLY A 176 4.16 -2.55 16.17
CA GLY A 176 4.83 -1.25 16.05
C GLY A 176 5.75 -1.05 14.85
N TRP A 177 5.96 -2.02 13.95
CA TRP A 177 6.76 -1.81 12.74
C TRP A 177 6.43 -2.75 11.56
N LEU A 178 6.83 -2.33 10.36
CA LEU A 178 6.85 -3.17 9.16
C LEU A 178 8.29 -3.66 8.92
N GLY A 179 8.50 -4.98 8.96
CA GLY A 179 9.78 -5.60 8.67
C GLY A 179 9.94 -5.88 7.19
N LEU A 180 11.07 -5.48 6.61
CA LEU A 180 11.40 -5.63 5.19
C LEU A 180 12.86 -6.07 5.03
N SER A 181 13.10 -7.19 4.36
CA SER A 181 14.44 -7.58 3.90
C SER A 181 14.52 -7.48 2.38
N LEU A 182 15.54 -6.81 1.88
CA LEU A 182 15.81 -6.59 0.47
C LEU A 182 17.19 -7.14 0.12
N SER A 183 17.30 -7.83 -1.01
CA SER A 183 18.59 -8.08 -1.65
C SER A 183 18.66 -7.36 -2.99
N ALA A 184 19.86 -6.89 -3.31
CA ALA A 184 20.21 -6.30 -4.58
C ALA A 184 21.43 -7.03 -5.13
N SER A 185 21.38 -7.41 -6.41
CA SER A 185 22.51 -8.00 -7.12
C SER A 185 22.75 -7.27 -8.43
N GLY A 186 24.02 -7.10 -8.79
CA GLY A 186 24.52 -6.56 -10.06
C GLY A 186 25.90 -7.13 -10.38
#